data_AF-A0A0C3BUD8-F1
#
_entry.id   AF-A0A0C3BUD8-F1
#
_cell.length_a   1.000
_cell.length_b   1.000
_cell.length_c   1.000
_cell.angle_alpha   90.00
_cell.angle_beta   90.00
_cell.angle_gamma   90.00
#
_symmetry.space_group_name_H-M   'P 1'
#
loop_
_entity.id
_entity.type
_entity.pdbx_description
1 polymer ?
#
loop_
_entity_poly.entity_id
_entity_poly.type
_entity_poly.pdbx_seq_one_letter_code
_entity_poly.pdbx_strand_id
1 'polypeptide(L)'
;MSNVYALRQYGDDPLRHHFIDHEGRAAFTIGEIDRTPNPLIRIAREAAWSQQHPNIMGPDNAYLYLGPESSSGYVVYGGNRTHIAMNFFLRPGKREGSLSRYFRCQNGKDYKWKIGSHRMECLDGRTTLATWEVSSPDQEHYATLIIKNNTGMALVTEILTSLTLNRMALALGW
;
A
#
# COMPACT_ATOMS: atom_id res chain seq x y z
N MET A 1 14.30 19.43 8.43
CA MET A 1 14.35 18.05 8.97
C MET A 1 13.44 17.20 8.11
N SER A 2 13.87 15.99 7.72
CA SER A 2 13.01 15.07 6.97
C SER A 2 12.09 14.38 7.96
N ASN A 3 10.79 14.70 7.91
CA ASN A 3 9.82 14.01 8.77
C ASN A 3 9.73 12.54 8.34
N VAL A 4 9.74 11.65 9.34
CA VAL A 4 9.64 10.20 9.18
C VAL A 4 8.45 9.73 10.01
N TYR A 5 7.58 8.94 9.40
CA TYR A 5 6.36 8.44 10.02
C TYR A 5 6.42 6.93 10.00
N ALA A 6 6.35 6.31 11.19
CA ALA A 6 6.45 4.86 11.34
C ALA A 6 5.09 4.27 11.71
N LEU A 7 4.69 3.23 10.98
CA LEU A 7 3.47 2.46 11.20
C LEU A 7 3.83 0.98 11.38
N ARG A 8 3.28 0.35 12.41
CA ARG A 8 3.44 -1.08 12.72
C ARG A 8 2.30 -1.87 12.11
N GLN A 9 2.61 -2.88 11.32
CA GLN A 9 1.65 -3.78 10.71
C GLN A 9 1.33 -4.94 11.65
N TYR A 10 0.05 -5.19 11.87
CA TYR A 10 -0.45 -6.36 12.59
C TYR A 10 -1.27 -7.24 11.64
N GLY A 11 -0.92 -8.52 11.60
CA GLY A 11 -1.41 -9.50 10.61
C GLY A 11 -0.49 -9.59 9.39
N ASP A 12 -0.26 -10.80 8.90
CA ASP A 12 0.56 -11.12 7.73
C ASP A 12 -0.26 -11.35 6.46
N ASP A 13 -1.54 -11.68 6.57
CA ASP A 13 -2.44 -11.82 5.42
C ASP A 13 -2.56 -10.49 4.63
N PRO A 14 -2.14 -10.44 3.34
CA PRO A 14 -2.26 -9.22 2.54
C PRO A 14 -3.72 -8.80 2.27
N LEU A 15 -4.69 -9.70 2.44
CA LEU A 15 -6.12 -9.41 2.30
C LEU A 15 -6.73 -8.86 3.61
N ARG A 16 -6.08 -9.11 4.75
CA ARG A 16 -6.58 -8.72 6.08
C ARG A 16 -5.45 -8.40 7.07
N HIS A 17 -5.19 -7.12 7.26
CA HIS A 17 -4.22 -6.62 8.24
C HIS A 17 -4.51 -5.15 8.56
N HIS A 18 -3.81 -4.59 9.54
CA HIS A 18 -3.95 -3.18 9.87
C HIS A 18 -2.61 -2.58 10.29
N PHE A 19 -2.57 -1.25 10.30
CA PHE A 19 -1.41 -0.46 10.69
C PHE A 19 -1.76 0.43 11.87
N ILE A 20 -0.87 0.47 12.85
CA ILE A 20 -0.99 1.31 14.05
C ILE A 20 0.24 2.21 14.15
N ASP A 21 0.07 3.47 14.55
CA ASP A 21 1.19 4.36 14.80
C ASP A 21 1.83 4.16 16.19
N HIS A 22 2.89 4.90 16.50
CA HIS A 22 3.57 4.83 17.78
C HIS A 22 2.74 5.27 19.00
N GLU A 23 1.64 6.00 18.80
CA GLU A 23 0.72 6.45 19.85
C GLU A 23 -0.47 5.48 20.02
N GLY A 24 -0.47 4.34 19.32
CA GLY A 24 -1.53 3.35 19.41
C GLY A 24 -2.77 3.68 18.57
N ARG A 25 -2.70 4.69 17.70
CA ARG A 25 -3.82 5.04 16.81
C ARG A 25 -3.82 4.13 15.60
N ALA A 26 -4.98 3.56 15.28
CA ALA A 26 -5.16 2.89 14.00
C ALA A 26 -4.94 3.92 12.87
N ALA A 27 -4.06 3.57 11.93
CA ALA A 27 -3.68 4.41 10.80
C ALA A 27 -4.32 3.90 9.50
N PHE A 28 -4.28 2.58 9.28
CA PHE A 28 -4.94 1.94 8.15
C PHE A 28 -5.55 0.60 8.53
N THR A 29 -6.71 0.29 7.97
CA THR A 29 -7.34 -1.02 8.06
C THR A 29 -7.53 -1.61 6.66
N ILE A 30 -7.07 -2.84 6.45
CA ILE A 30 -7.22 -3.60 5.20
C ILE A 30 -8.09 -4.82 5.50
N GLY A 31 -9.15 -5.00 4.74
CA GLY A 31 -10.04 -6.16 4.92
C GLY A 31 -11.13 -6.26 3.87
N GLU A 32 -11.67 -7.47 3.71
CA GLU A 32 -12.87 -7.73 2.91
C GLU A 32 -14.08 -7.01 3.52
N ILE A 33 -14.86 -6.33 2.68
CA ILE A 33 -16.09 -5.63 3.08
C ILE A 33 -17.35 -6.16 2.38
N ASP A 34 -17.19 -6.88 1.27
CA ASP A 34 -18.27 -7.53 0.52
C ASP A 34 -17.68 -8.63 -0.37
N ARG A 35 -18.55 -9.53 -0.87
CA ARG A 35 -18.19 -10.60 -1.78
C ARG A 35 -19.37 -10.96 -2.68
N THR A 36 -19.54 -10.23 -3.79
CA THR A 36 -20.59 -10.55 -4.80
C THR A 36 -20.19 -10.09 -6.21
N PRO A 37 -19.86 -10.99 -7.16
CA PRO A 37 -19.51 -12.41 -7.00
C PRO A 37 -18.08 -12.63 -6.47
N ASN A 38 -17.23 -11.61 -6.55
CA ASN A 38 -15.81 -11.69 -6.16
C ASN A 38 -15.53 -10.83 -4.92
N PRO A 39 -14.42 -11.08 -4.20
CA PRO A 39 -14.05 -10.29 -3.03
C PRO A 39 -13.86 -8.80 -3.35
N LEU A 40 -14.40 -7.97 -2.47
CA LEU A 40 -14.15 -6.53 -2.42
C LEU A 40 -13.35 -6.22 -1.16
N ILE A 41 -12.08 -5.85 -1.34
CA ILE A 41 -11.20 -5.46 -0.23
C ILE A 41 -11.19 -3.93 -0.11
N ARG A 42 -11.31 -3.41 1.10
CA ARG A 42 -11.15 -1.99 1.41
C ARG A 42 -9.82 -1.77 2.12
N ILE A 43 -9.08 -0.77 1.65
CA ILE A 43 -7.98 -0.13 2.36
C ILE A 43 -8.52 1.20 2.87
N ALA A 44 -8.69 1.32 4.18
CA ALA A 44 -9.23 2.52 4.82
C ALA A 44 -8.15 3.23 5.62
N ARG A 45 -7.98 4.53 5.38
CA ARG A 45 -7.17 5.44 6.20
C ARG A 45 -8.04 5.94 7.35
N GLU A 46 -7.61 5.68 8.57
CA GLU A 46 -8.42 5.90 9.76
C GLU A 46 -8.37 7.37 10.22
N ALA A 47 -9.53 7.91 10.60
CA ALA A 47 -9.70 9.33 10.90
C ALA A 47 -8.85 9.79 12.10
N ALA A 48 -8.75 8.97 13.15
CA ALA A 48 -8.00 9.29 14.36
C ALA A 48 -6.52 9.58 14.07
N TRP A 49 -5.94 8.86 13.11
CA TRP A 49 -4.57 9.08 12.66
C TRP A 49 -4.49 10.19 11.61
N SER A 50 -5.34 10.19 10.58
CA SER A 50 -5.24 11.14 9.47
C SER A 50 -5.41 12.60 9.89
N GLN A 51 -6.22 12.88 10.90
CA GLN A 51 -6.42 14.23 11.44
C GLN A 51 -5.14 14.84 12.03
N GLN A 52 -4.15 14.02 12.40
CA GLN A 52 -2.86 14.49 12.90
C GLN A 52 -1.89 14.88 11.77
N HIS A 53 -2.23 14.56 10.52
CA HIS A 53 -1.36 14.70 9.36
C HIS A 53 -2.05 15.51 8.25
N PRO A 54 -2.16 16.84 8.39
CA PRO A 54 -2.93 17.69 7.47
C PRO A 54 -2.36 17.75 6.04
N ASN A 55 -1.12 17.30 5.84
CA ASN A 55 -0.46 17.28 4.53
C ASN A 55 -0.81 16.04 3.68
N ILE A 56 -1.57 15.11 4.26
CA ILE A 56 -2.05 13.95 3.53
C ILE A 56 -3.02 14.42 2.43
N MET A 57 -2.83 13.91 1.21
CA MET A 57 -3.71 14.19 0.08
C MET A 57 -4.48 12.93 -0.35
N GLY A 58 -5.42 13.13 -1.27
CA GLY A 58 -6.18 12.04 -1.85
C GLY A 58 -7.22 11.41 -0.90
N PRO A 59 -7.95 10.41 -1.38
CA PRO A 59 -9.04 9.83 -0.62
C PRO A 59 -8.57 8.98 0.56
N ASP A 60 -9.44 8.87 1.56
CA ASP A 60 -9.21 8.01 2.72
C ASP A 60 -9.32 6.52 2.37
N ASN A 61 -10.13 6.17 1.36
CA ASN A 61 -10.40 4.79 1.01
C ASN A 61 -9.86 4.43 -0.38
N ALA A 62 -9.35 3.22 -0.51
CA ALA A 62 -9.19 2.51 -1.77
C ALA A 62 -9.94 1.19 -1.73
N TYR A 63 -10.57 0.83 -2.84
CA TYR A 63 -11.39 -0.36 -3.01
C TYR A 63 -10.76 -1.22 -4.09
N LEU A 64 -10.41 -2.46 -3.72
CA LEU A 64 -9.82 -3.46 -4.59
C LEU A 64 -10.93 -4.44 -4.98
N TYR A 65 -11.38 -4.35 -6.22
CA TYR A 65 -12.35 -5.28 -6.79
C TYR A 65 -11.58 -6.43 -7.45
N LEU A 66 -11.58 -7.60 -6.82
CA LEU A 66 -10.86 -8.76 -7.34
C LEU A 66 -11.66 -9.44 -8.45
N GLY A 67 -10.95 -10.16 -9.31
CA GLY A 67 -11.53 -11.05 -10.31
C GLY A 67 -11.91 -12.42 -9.72
N PRO A 68 -12.42 -13.32 -10.57
CA PRO A 68 -12.66 -14.72 -10.21
C PRO A 68 -11.40 -15.35 -9.60
N GLU A 69 -11.58 -16.24 -8.62
CA GLU A 69 -10.48 -16.94 -7.95
C GLU A 69 -9.43 -16.00 -7.33
N SER A 70 -9.85 -14.80 -6.92
CA SER A 70 -8.95 -13.76 -6.39
C SER A 70 -7.86 -13.32 -7.38
N SER A 71 -8.15 -13.39 -8.69
CA SER A 71 -7.30 -12.81 -9.74
C SER A 71 -7.29 -11.28 -9.69
N SER A 72 -6.32 -10.67 -10.36
CA SER A 72 -6.19 -9.21 -10.40
C SER A 72 -7.39 -8.58 -11.15
N GLY A 73 -8.00 -7.57 -10.53
CA GLY A 73 -9.11 -6.82 -11.10
C GLY A 73 -8.77 -5.33 -11.21
N TYR A 74 -9.50 -4.48 -10.50
CA TYR A 74 -9.31 -3.03 -10.55
C TYR A 74 -9.42 -2.34 -9.19
N VAL A 75 -8.84 -1.14 -9.12
CA VAL A 75 -8.82 -0.26 -7.96
C VAL A 75 -9.74 0.93 -8.23
N VAL A 76 -10.51 1.30 -7.21
CA VAL A 76 -11.26 2.57 -7.15
C VAL A 76 -10.85 3.32 -5.89
N TYR A 77 -10.64 4.62 -6.02
CA TYR A 77 -10.23 5.49 -4.92
C TYR A 77 -11.39 6.39 -4.47
N GLY A 78 -11.74 6.34 -3.18
CA GLY A 78 -12.85 7.10 -2.60
C GLY A 78 -14.17 6.83 -3.32
N GLY A 79 -14.95 7.89 -3.56
CA GLY A 79 -16.17 7.85 -4.36
C GLY A 79 -15.96 8.10 -5.87
N ASN A 80 -14.73 7.99 -6.38
CA ASN A 80 -14.46 8.19 -7.80
C ASN A 80 -15.03 7.04 -8.64
N ARG A 81 -15.36 7.31 -9.92
CA ARG A 81 -15.81 6.32 -10.90
C ARG A 81 -14.68 5.82 -11.81
N THR A 82 -13.45 6.32 -11.65
CA THR A 82 -12.30 5.84 -12.41
C THR A 82 -11.86 4.47 -11.92
N HIS A 83 -11.91 3.48 -12.80
CA HIS A 83 -11.43 2.12 -12.54
C HIS A 83 -9.99 2.00 -13.05
N ILE A 84 -9.04 1.69 -12.15
CA ILE A 84 -7.62 1.53 -12.50
C ILE A 84 -7.29 0.04 -12.43
N ALA A 85 -6.95 -0.61 -13.54
CA ALA A 85 -6.59 -2.02 -13.51
C ALA A 85 -5.41 -2.28 -12.55
N MET A 86 -5.50 -3.32 -11.72
CA MET A 86 -4.48 -3.63 -10.71
C MET A 86 -3.10 -3.86 -11.33
N ASN A 87 -3.05 -4.38 -12.56
CA ASN A 87 -1.81 -4.58 -13.32
C ASN A 87 -1.05 -3.25 -13.58
N PHE A 88 -1.72 -2.09 -13.54
CA PHE A 88 -1.03 -0.79 -13.58
C PHE A 88 -0.16 -0.52 -12.35
N PHE A 89 -0.41 -1.19 -11.22
CA PHE A 89 0.40 -1.07 -10.01
C PHE A 89 1.53 -2.12 -9.95
N LEU A 90 1.49 -3.11 -10.84
CA LEU A 90 2.35 -4.29 -10.86
C LEU A 90 3.22 -4.34 -12.12
N ARG A 91 3.40 -3.21 -12.82
CA ARG A 91 4.15 -3.20 -14.08
C ARG A 91 5.60 -3.61 -13.83
N PRO A 92 6.15 -4.58 -14.57
CA PRO A 92 7.50 -5.06 -14.33
C PRO A 92 8.54 -3.96 -14.61
N GLY A 93 9.72 -4.12 -14.02
CA GLY A 93 10.84 -3.24 -14.29
C GLY A 93 11.35 -3.35 -15.73
N LYS A 94 12.03 -2.31 -16.21
CA LYS A 94 12.59 -2.25 -17.57
C LYS A 94 13.75 -3.20 -17.84
N ARG A 95 14.35 -3.77 -16.79
CA ARG A 95 15.47 -4.71 -16.91
C ARG A 95 14.96 -6.12 -16.70
N GLU A 96 15.46 -7.05 -17.50
CA GLU A 96 15.22 -8.47 -17.32
C GLU A 96 15.65 -8.92 -15.91
N GLY A 97 14.84 -9.79 -15.29
CA GLY A 97 15.05 -10.23 -13.90
C GLY A 97 14.82 -9.15 -12.83
N SER A 98 14.36 -7.95 -13.20
CA SER A 98 14.10 -6.90 -12.21
C SER A 98 12.93 -7.25 -11.31
N LEU A 99 13.20 -7.32 -10.00
CA LEU A 99 12.18 -7.40 -8.95
C LEU A 99 11.49 -6.05 -8.69
N SER A 100 11.68 -5.05 -9.55
CA SER A 100 10.96 -3.78 -9.41
C SER A 100 9.55 -3.89 -9.97
N ARG A 101 8.62 -3.15 -9.35
CA ARG A 101 7.25 -2.97 -9.81
C ARG A 101 6.93 -1.49 -9.90
N TYR A 102 6.57 -1.02 -11.07
CA TYR A 102 6.25 0.37 -11.35
C TYR A 102 4.74 0.59 -11.24
N PHE A 103 4.36 1.73 -10.70
CA PHE A 103 2.97 2.16 -10.61
C PHE A 103 2.85 3.65 -10.92
N ARG A 104 1.66 4.07 -11.34
CA ARG A 104 1.35 5.48 -11.60
C ARG A 104 0.33 5.96 -10.58
N CYS A 105 0.64 7.06 -9.90
CA CYS A 105 -0.30 7.70 -8.99
C CYS A 105 -1.34 8.55 -9.74
N GLN A 106 -2.38 8.95 -9.03
CA GLN A 106 -3.43 9.85 -9.51
C GLN A 106 -2.89 11.21 -9.96
N ASN A 107 -1.73 11.63 -9.45
CA ASN A 107 -1.02 12.83 -9.89
C ASN A 107 -0.31 12.67 -11.27
N GLY A 108 -0.44 11.51 -11.92
CA GLY A 108 0.17 11.21 -13.22
C GLY A 108 1.65 10.83 -13.18
N LYS A 109 2.30 10.88 -12.01
CA LYS A 109 3.73 10.53 -11.86
C LYS A 109 3.90 9.03 -11.66
N ASP A 110 5.01 8.52 -12.17
CA ASP A 110 5.42 7.12 -12.01
C ASP A 110 6.37 6.96 -10.82
N TYR A 111 6.09 5.95 -10.02
CA TYR A 111 6.88 5.52 -8.88
C TYR A 111 7.23 4.04 -9.03
N LYS A 112 8.11 3.53 -8.18
CA LYS A 112 8.44 2.10 -8.18
C LYS A 112 8.64 1.54 -6.79
N TRP A 113 8.23 0.30 -6.60
CA TRP A 113 8.69 -0.56 -5.52
C TRP A 113 9.90 -1.36 -5.99
N LYS A 114 10.97 -1.35 -5.21
CA LYS A 114 12.06 -2.34 -5.31
C LYS A 114 11.76 -3.44 -4.30
N ILE A 115 11.51 -4.66 -4.79
CA ILE A 115 11.14 -5.80 -3.95
C ILE A 115 12.40 -6.62 -3.62
N GLY A 116 12.64 -6.81 -2.33
CA GLY A 116 13.59 -7.77 -1.77
C GLY A 116 12.85 -8.87 -0.99
N SER A 117 13.61 -9.78 -0.37
CA SER A 117 13.04 -10.95 0.34
C SER A 117 12.23 -10.57 1.57
N HIS A 118 12.71 -9.63 2.39
CA HIS A 118 12.06 -9.21 3.64
C HIS A 118 11.81 -7.70 3.69
N ARG A 119 12.00 -7.00 2.56
CA ARG A 119 11.94 -5.54 2.49
C ARG A 119 11.52 -5.06 1.12
N MET A 120 10.66 -4.06 1.09
CA MET A 120 10.23 -3.34 -0.11
C MET A 120 10.53 -1.84 0.05
N GLU A 121 11.04 -1.21 -1.00
CA GLU A 121 11.37 0.23 -1.00
C GLU A 121 10.62 0.98 -2.11
N CYS A 122 9.78 1.95 -1.74
CA CYS A 122 9.08 2.83 -2.67
C CYS A 122 9.96 4.02 -3.03
N LEU A 123 10.15 4.28 -4.32
CA LEU A 123 11.11 5.23 -4.85
C LEU A 123 10.46 6.18 -5.86
N ASP A 124 10.83 7.46 -5.74
CA ASP A 124 10.69 8.51 -6.77
C ASP A 124 12.08 8.82 -7.34
N GLY A 125 12.41 8.23 -8.50
CA GLY A 125 13.77 8.27 -9.04
C GLY A 125 14.79 7.62 -8.09
N ARG A 126 15.58 8.45 -7.41
CA ARG A 126 16.58 8.06 -6.40
C ARG A 126 16.12 8.30 -4.95
N THR A 127 14.98 8.96 -4.77
CA THR A 127 14.47 9.35 -3.46
C THR A 127 13.56 8.26 -2.90
N THR A 128 13.84 7.75 -1.71
CA THR A 128 12.94 6.82 -1.00
C THR A 128 11.77 7.57 -0.39
N LEU A 129 10.55 7.17 -0.76
CA LEU A 129 9.29 7.67 -0.21
C LEU A 129 8.77 6.78 0.91
N ALA A 130 8.97 5.47 0.83
CA ALA A 130 8.57 4.55 1.89
C ALA A 130 9.45 3.30 1.91
N THR A 131 9.51 2.64 3.06
CA THR A 131 10.17 1.36 3.26
C THR A 131 9.24 0.48 4.08
N TRP A 132 8.91 -0.70 3.56
CA TRP A 132 8.22 -1.75 4.30
C TRP A 132 9.20 -2.88 4.58
N GLU A 133 9.29 -3.33 5.82
CA GLU A 133 10.26 -4.33 6.24
C GLU A 133 9.63 -5.30 7.24
N VAL A 134 9.80 -6.60 7.01
CA VAL A 134 9.33 -7.66 7.91
C VAL A 134 10.12 -7.54 9.21
N SER A 135 9.39 -7.55 10.32
CA SER A 135 9.99 -7.45 11.64
C SER A 135 10.68 -8.76 12.04
N SER A 136 11.63 -8.65 12.96
CA SER A 136 12.26 -9.82 13.56
C SER A 136 11.23 -10.64 14.36
N PRO A 137 11.37 -11.98 14.49
CA PRO A 137 10.39 -12.83 15.17
C PRO A 137 10.12 -12.49 16.65
N ASP A 138 11.00 -11.73 17.31
CA ASP A 138 10.83 -11.23 18.68
C ASP A 138 9.87 -10.04 18.79
N GLN A 139 9.51 -9.42 17.67
CA GLN A 139 8.60 -8.28 17.65
C GLN A 139 7.14 -8.75 17.57
N GLU A 140 6.26 -8.07 18.31
CA GLU A 140 4.82 -8.38 18.33
C GLU A 140 4.12 -8.08 16.99
N HIS A 141 4.62 -7.10 16.25
CA HIS A 141 4.06 -6.68 14.96
C HIS A 141 4.80 -7.38 13.82
N TYR A 142 4.08 -7.72 12.75
CA TYR A 142 4.62 -8.49 11.63
C TYR A 142 5.64 -7.72 10.79
N ALA A 143 5.39 -6.43 10.57
CA ALA A 143 6.25 -5.59 9.73
C ALA A 143 6.17 -4.12 10.14
N THR A 144 7.14 -3.32 9.72
CA THR A 144 7.12 -1.87 9.88
C THR A 144 7.09 -1.18 8.52
N LEU A 145 6.18 -0.22 8.37
CA LEU A 145 6.15 0.72 7.26
C LEU A 145 6.68 2.08 7.73
N ILE A 146 7.79 2.51 7.13
CA ILE A 146 8.38 3.83 7.32
C ILE A 146 8.04 4.69 6.11
N ILE A 147 7.24 5.72 6.29
CA ILE A 147 6.94 6.74 5.28
C ILE A 147 7.88 7.92 5.49
N LYS A 148 8.62 8.28 4.46
CA LYS A 148 9.63 9.33 4.49
C LYS A 148 9.08 10.56 3.80
N ASN A 149 9.46 11.73 4.35
CA ASN A 149 9.22 13.05 3.79
C ASN A 149 7.72 13.39 3.56
N ASN A 150 7.46 14.66 3.26
CA ASN A 150 6.07 15.12 3.06
C ASN A 150 5.47 14.58 1.76
N THR A 151 6.28 14.29 0.74
CA THR A 151 5.81 13.68 -0.51
C THR A 151 5.31 12.26 -0.30
N GLY A 152 6.00 11.46 0.53
CA GLY A 152 5.53 10.13 0.90
C GLY A 152 4.20 10.19 1.64
N MET A 153 4.06 11.12 2.59
CA MET A 153 2.80 11.32 3.31
C MET A 153 1.66 11.81 2.43
N ALA A 154 1.92 12.74 1.50
CA ALA A 154 0.91 13.21 0.56
C ALA A 154 0.31 12.07 -0.28
N LEU A 155 1.08 11.02 -0.54
CA LEU A 155 0.70 9.87 -1.38
C LEU A 155 0.38 8.62 -0.55
N VAL A 156 0.20 8.73 0.76
CA VAL A 156 0.20 7.57 1.67
C VAL A 156 -0.86 6.52 1.30
N THR A 157 -2.07 6.91 0.89
CA THR A 157 -3.10 5.95 0.47
C THR A 157 -2.66 5.17 -0.77
N GLU A 158 -1.98 5.80 -1.72
CA GLU A 158 -1.50 5.16 -2.94
C GLU A 158 -0.26 4.29 -2.67
N ILE A 159 0.60 4.69 -1.74
CA ILE A 159 1.71 3.89 -1.23
C ILE A 159 1.16 2.61 -0.57
N LEU A 160 0.16 2.72 0.32
CA LEU A 160 -0.46 1.55 0.95
C LEU A 160 -1.18 0.68 -0.08
N THR A 161 -1.92 1.28 -1.01
CA THR A 161 -2.61 0.54 -2.08
C THR A 161 -1.63 -0.27 -2.93
N SER A 162 -0.57 0.37 -3.41
CA SER A 162 0.46 -0.31 -4.21
C SER A 162 1.23 -1.34 -3.39
N LEU A 163 1.56 -1.07 -2.12
CA LEU A 163 2.18 -2.06 -1.22
C LEU A 163 1.30 -3.30 -1.06
N THR A 164 0.02 -3.11 -0.72
CA THR A 164 -0.95 -4.19 -0.56
C THR A 164 -1.06 -5.02 -1.84
N LEU A 165 -1.16 -4.39 -3.01
CA LEU A 165 -1.19 -5.10 -4.30
C LEU A 165 0.09 -5.90 -4.58
N ASN A 166 1.27 -5.36 -4.23
CA ASN A 166 2.52 -6.10 -4.38
C ASN A 166 2.57 -7.32 -3.45
N ARG A 167 2.08 -7.20 -2.22
CA ARG A 167 1.98 -8.32 -1.28
C ARG A 167 0.94 -9.36 -1.71
N MET A 168 -0.21 -8.92 -2.23
CA MET A 168 -1.21 -9.80 -2.84
C MET A 168 -0.64 -10.57 -4.03
N ALA A 169 0.07 -9.88 -4.94
CA ALA A 169 0.69 -10.54 -6.08
C ALA A 169 1.65 -11.66 -5.67
N LEU A 170 2.47 -11.43 -4.63
CA LEU A 170 3.37 -12.44 -4.09
C LEU A 170 2.62 -13.62 -3.44
N ALA A 171 1.55 -13.35 -2.69
CA ALA A 171 0.79 -14.38 -1.98
C ALA A 171 -0.14 -15.20 -2.89
N LEU A 172 -0.69 -14.56 -3.95
CA LEU A 172 -1.69 -15.14 -4.85
C LEU A 172 -1.09 -15.61 -6.19
N GLY A 173 0.19 -15.35 -6.45
CA GLY A 173 0.87 -15.78 -7.67
C GLY A 173 0.45 -15.02 -8.93
N TRP A 174 0.24 -13.71 -8.81
CA TRP A 174 -0.07 -12.84 -9.96
C TRP A 174 1.16 -12.46 -10.80
#